data_AF-A0A960M3T7-F1
#
_entry.id   AF-A0A960M3T7-F1
#
_cell.length_a   1.000
_cell.length_b   1.000
_cell.length_c   1.000
_cell.angle_alpha   90.00
_cell.angle_beta   90.00
_cell.angle_gamma   90.00
#
_symmetry.space_group_name_H-M   'P 1'
#
loop_
_entity.id
_entity.type
_entity.pdbx_description
1 polymer ?
#
loop_
_entity_poly.entity_id
_entity_poly.type
_entity_poly.pdbx_seq_one_letter_code
_entity_poly.pdbx_strand_id
1 'polypeptide(L)'
;MQSLEKITDCPYMGWIQQGERWTFQDWMEDKREEILPIIEKMGYFDEKRAQESSYRYGVVLGSLHASVKRRIAFLIEEWKRGVRFEAVVFLTGQRKLHPEKEPFEGLETETEMMIWAWKNAEMPMELRSLPFVAIDAKPHPFRQRPNTLITVQTWLAQNPQPGKCLVVSCQPYLNYQYQILRMVLPETFEIEIVGPSGGRQNPLSVLLDTVARTEIIKKGYLLL
;
A
#
# COMPACT_ATOMS: atom_id res chain seq x y z
N MET A 1 -25.22 15.58 -1.76
CA MET A 1 -23.78 15.48 -2.08
C MET A 1 -23.68 15.21 -3.57
N GLN A 2 -23.03 16.08 -4.36
CA GLN A 2 -22.79 15.77 -5.78
C GLN A 2 -21.84 14.56 -5.85
N SER A 3 -22.13 13.58 -6.71
CA SER A 3 -21.24 12.44 -6.93
C SER A 3 -20.05 12.88 -7.78
N LEU A 4 -18.88 12.30 -7.56
CA LEU A 4 -17.67 12.60 -8.34
C LEU A 4 -17.91 12.47 -9.85
N GLU A 5 -18.68 11.46 -10.28
CA GLU A 5 -19.07 11.23 -11.68
C GLU A 5 -19.79 12.43 -12.31
N LYS A 6 -20.57 13.19 -11.53
CA LYS A 6 -21.26 14.39 -12.02
C LYS A 6 -20.32 15.58 -12.19
N ILE A 7 -19.24 15.66 -11.42
CA ILE A 7 -18.25 16.75 -11.49
C ILE A 7 -17.23 16.48 -12.60
N THR A 8 -16.85 15.21 -12.76
CA THR A 8 -15.91 14.79 -13.79
C THR A 8 -16.54 14.69 -15.18
N ASP A 9 -17.87 14.58 -15.28
CA ASP A 9 -18.60 14.22 -16.50
C ASP A 9 -18.02 12.95 -17.16
N CYS A 10 -17.55 12.03 -16.32
CA CYS A 10 -16.81 10.85 -16.75
C CYS A 10 -17.01 9.73 -15.74
N PRO A 11 -17.39 8.51 -16.19
CA PRO A 11 -17.55 7.36 -15.30
C PRO A 11 -16.19 6.93 -14.72
N TYR A 12 -16.20 6.21 -13.58
CA TYR A 12 -14.98 5.72 -12.94
C TYR A 12 -13.98 5.04 -13.89
N MET A 13 -14.46 4.29 -14.88
CA MET A 13 -13.60 3.62 -15.88
C MET A 13 -12.75 4.60 -16.69
N GLY A 14 -13.25 5.80 -16.97
CA GLY A 14 -12.51 6.83 -17.68
C GLY A 14 -11.46 7.54 -16.82
N TRP A 15 -11.38 7.24 -15.52
CA TRP A 15 -10.34 7.79 -14.65
C TRP A 15 -9.11 6.89 -14.53
N ILE A 16 -9.23 5.62 -14.95
CA ILE A 16 -8.13 4.67 -14.88
C ILE A 16 -7.11 4.97 -15.97
N GLN A 17 -5.85 5.14 -15.58
CA GLN A 17 -4.73 5.25 -16.51
C GLN A 17 -3.85 4.00 -16.46
N GLN A 18 -3.22 3.70 -17.60
CA GLN A 18 -2.26 2.60 -17.74
C GLN A 18 -0.84 3.10 -17.49
N GLY A 19 0.04 2.19 -17.07
CA GLY A 19 1.43 2.50 -16.76
C GLY A 19 1.67 2.90 -15.31
N GLU A 20 2.81 3.52 -15.06
CA GLU A 20 3.23 3.91 -13.72
C GLU A 20 2.62 5.26 -13.33
N ARG A 21 2.21 5.42 -12.07
CA ARG A 21 1.46 6.62 -11.63
C ARG A 21 2.22 7.94 -11.79
N TRP A 22 3.54 7.90 -11.87
CA TRP A 22 4.37 9.07 -12.11
C TRP A 22 4.51 9.44 -13.60
N THR A 23 3.95 8.63 -14.50
CA THR A 23 3.87 8.92 -15.94
C THR A 23 2.44 9.27 -16.37
N PHE A 24 1.52 9.40 -15.42
CA PHE A 24 0.13 9.77 -15.71
C PHE A 24 0.07 11.18 -16.28
N GLN A 25 -0.86 11.39 -17.19
CA GLN A 25 -1.18 12.73 -17.65
C GLN A 25 -1.97 13.44 -16.57
N ASP A 26 -1.63 14.70 -16.32
CA ASP A 26 -2.32 15.54 -15.34
C ASP A 26 -3.55 16.18 -15.98
N TRP A 27 -4.58 15.36 -16.18
CA TRP A 27 -5.90 15.81 -16.61
C TRP A 27 -6.79 16.11 -15.39
N MET A 28 -7.68 17.10 -15.50
CA MET A 28 -8.62 17.61 -14.47
C MET A 28 -8.02 18.45 -13.34
N GLU A 29 -6.75 18.86 -13.42
CA GLU A 29 -6.16 19.74 -12.40
C GLU A 29 -6.92 21.07 -12.23
N ASP A 30 -7.55 21.56 -13.29
CA ASP A 30 -8.44 22.72 -13.28
C ASP A 30 -9.67 22.55 -12.36
N LYS A 31 -10.07 21.29 -12.07
CA LYS A 31 -11.19 20.95 -11.18
C LYS A 31 -10.76 20.57 -9.75
N ARG A 32 -9.48 20.77 -9.39
CA ARG A 32 -8.93 20.33 -8.09
C ARG A 32 -9.73 20.85 -6.90
N GLU A 33 -10.09 22.13 -6.88
CA GLU A 33 -10.81 22.74 -5.75
C GLU A 33 -12.22 22.17 -5.57
N GLU A 34 -12.84 21.65 -6.63
CA GLU A 34 -14.15 21.01 -6.57
C GLU A 34 -14.06 19.53 -6.14
N ILE A 35 -13.07 18.81 -6.67
CA ILE A 35 -12.94 17.36 -6.48
C ILE A 35 -12.27 17.01 -5.14
N LEU A 36 -11.24 17.75 -4.74
CA LEU A 36 -10.40 17.42 -3.59
C LEU A 36 -11.20 17.35 -2.27
N PRO A 37 -12.13 18.29 -1.96
CA PRO A 37 -12.94 18.20 -0.75
C PRO A 37 -13.85 16.96 -0.70
N ILE A 38 -14.21 16.39 -1.85
CA ILE A 38 -15.03 15.17 -1.92
C ILE A 38 -14.17 13.95 -1.63
N ILE A 39 -12.98 13.87 -2.25
CA ILE A 39 -12.02 12.79 -1.97
C ILE A 39 -11.60 12.80 -0.49
N GLU A 40 -11.46 13.99 0.10
CA GLU A 40 -11.21 14.17 1.53
C GLU A 40 -12.36 13.62 2.38
N LYS A 41 -13.61 13.99 2.10
CA LYS A 41 -14.79 13.45 2.80
C LYS A 41 -14.94 11.94 2.66
N MET A 42 -14.33 11.34 1.63
CA MET A 42 -14.27 9.88 1.44
C MET A 42 -13.16 9.20 2.27
N GLY A 43 -12.36 9.94 3.04
CA GLY A 43 -11.34 9.42 3.96
C GLY A 43 -10.05 8.96 3.27
N TYR A 44 -9.70 9.56 2.13
CA TYR A 44 -8.48 9.21 1.36
C TYR A 44 -7.22 9.94 1.82
N PHE A 45 -7.29 10.86 2.78
CA PHE A 45 -6.12 11.64 3.22
C PHE A 45 -5.80 11.48 4.70
N ASP A 46 -6.79 11.10 5.51
CA ASP A 46 -6.61 11.00 6.95
C ASP A 46 -5.80 9.78 7.34
N GLU A 47 -5.07 9.93 8.43
CA GLU A 47 -4.37 8.83 9.09
C GLU A 47 -5.37 7.77 9.57
N LYS A 48 -5.02 6.50 9.42
CA LYS A 48 -5.78 5.38 9.98
C LYS A 48 -4.88 4.64 10.97
N ARG A 49 -5.27 4.63 12.23
CA ARG A 49 -4.57 3.96 13.35
C ARG A 49 -5.21 2.61 13.66
N ALA A 50 -4.43 1.71 14.24
CA ALA A 50 -4.91 0.41 14.68
C ALA A 50 -6.04 0.54 15.71
N GLN A 51 -7.11 -0.23 15.59
CA GLN A 51 -8.20 -0.28 16.55
C GLN A 51 -7.97 -1.37 17.60
N GLU A 52 -7.26 -2.44 17.23
CA GLU A 52 -6.89 -3.50 18.16
C GLU A 52 -5.44 -3.39 18.63
N SER A 53 -5.15 -4.03 19.77
CA SER A 53 -3.83 -4.00 20.41
C SER A 53 -2.95 -5.20 20.10
N SER A 54 -3.48 -6.27 19.50
CA SER A 54 -2.74 -7.51 19.23
C SER A 54 -3.07 -8.09 17.87
N TYR A 55 -2.04 -8.52 17.15
CA TYR A 55 -2.12 -9.10 15.82
C TYR A 55 -1.17 -10.29 15.74
N ARG A 56 -1.43 -11.20 14.79
CA ARG A 56 -0.44 -12.23 14.45
C ARG A 56 0.71 -11.62 13.65
N TYR A 57 0.38 -10.76 12.69
CA TYR A 57 1.35 -10.19 11.75
C TYR A 57 1.28 -8.67 11.69
N GLY A 58 2.44 -8.01 11.82
CA GLY A 58 2.66 -6.65 11.35
C GLY A 58 3.16 -6.71 9.90
N VAL A 59 2.33 -6.30 8.95
CA VAL A 59 2.61 -6.46 7.52
C VAL A 59 2.94 -5.11 6.90
N VAL A 60 4.07 -4.99 6.19
CA VAL A 60 4.45 -3.77 5.46
C VAL A 60 4.44 -4.04 3.96
N LEU A 61 3.66 -3.25 3.22
CA LEU A 61 3.60 -3.36 1.76
C LEU A 61 4.84 -2.73 1.09
N GLY A 62 5.24 -3.27 -0.06
CA GLY A 62 6.27 -2.70 -0.94
C GLY A 62 5.87 -1.39 -1.61
N SER A 63 6.84 -0.52 -1.87
CA SER A 63 6.73 0.74 -2.61
C SER A 63 8.12 1.33 -2.87
N LEU A 64 8.17 2.55 -3.42
CA LEU A 64 9.39 3.36 -3.44
C LEU A 64 9.93 3.61 -2.02
N HIS A 65 11.25 3.75 -1.91
CA HIS A 65 11.96 3.96 -0.64
C HIS A 65 11.33 5.00 0.31
N ALA A 66 10.98 6.19 -0.18
CA ALA A 66 10.36 7.23 0.64
C ALA A 66 9.03 6.75 1.28
N SER A 67 8.22 5.99 0.55
CA SER A 67 6.99 5.41 1.07
C SER A 67 7.26 4.27 2.05
N VAL A 68 8.24 3.41 1.77
CA VAL A 68 8.65 2.32 2.68
C VAL A 68 9.10 2.88 4.03
N LYS A 69 9.96 3.91 4.05
CA LYS A 69 10.37 4.58 5.30
C LYS A 69 9.18 5.07 6.10
N ARG A 70 8.20 5.69 5.44
CA ARG A 70 6.97 6.18 6.09
C ARG A 70 6.14 5.03 6.69
N ARG A 71 6.03 3.90 6.00
CA ARG A 71 5.31 2.72 6.50
C ARG A 71 6.02 2.08 7.69
N ILE A 72 7.34 1.92 7.61
CA ILE A 72 8.14 1.38 8.72
C ILE A 72 8.03 2.30 9.94
N ALA A 73 8.19 3.61 9.75
CA ALA A 73 8.02 4.60 10.83
C ALA A 73 6.64 4.49 11.47
N PHE A 74 5.58 4.40 10.66
CA PHE A 74 4.21 4.24 11.16
C PHE A 74 4.01 2.94 11.94
N LEU A 75 4.55 1.81 11.47
CA LEU A 75 4.52 0.54 12.21
C LEU A 75 5.20 0.65 13.58
N ILE A 76 6.35 1.34 13.63
CA ILE A 76 7.09 1.60 14.87
C ILE A 76 6.28 2.50 15.81
N GLU A 77 5.57 3.51 15.29
CA GLU A 77 4.67 4.35 16.08
C GLU A 77 3.51 3.55 16.68
N GLU A 78 2.88 2.67 15.90
CA GLU A 78 1.83 1.78 16.43
C GLU A 78 2.36 0.88 17.54
N TRP A 79 3.57 0.34 17.37
CA TRP A 79 4.25 -0.42 18.42
C TRP A 79 4.46 0.43 19.68
N LYS A 80 4.96 1.66 19.54
CA LYS A 80 5.15 2.58 20.67
C LYS A 80 3.82 2.93 21.36
N ARG A 81 2.71 2.93 20.62
CA ARG A 81 1.34 3.17 21.15
C ARG A 81 0.76 1.98 21.92
N GLY A 82 1.42 0.82 21.91
CA GLY A 82 1.01 -0.38 22.64
C GLY A 82 0.47 -1.50 21.75
N VAL A 83 0.44 -1.31 20.43
CA VAL A 83 0.07 -2.37 19.49
C VAL A 83 1.19 -3.43 19.43
N ARG A 84 0.84 -4.71 19.41
CA ARG A 84 1.78 -5.82 19.37
C ARG A 84 1.45 -6.78 18.24
N PHE A 85 2.49 -7.40 17.69
CA PHE A 85 2.38 -8.47 16.72
C PHE A 85 3.45 -9.53 16.94
N GLU A 86 3.16 -10.77 16.57
CA GLU A 86 4.05 -11.92 16.78
C GLU A 86 5.19 -11.99 15.75
N ALA A 87 4.96 -11.51 14.53
CA ALA A 87 5.95 -11.48 13.46
C ALA A 87 5.77 -10.26 12.55
N VAL A 88 6.86 -9.85 11.89
CA VAL A 88 6.86 -8.81 10.85
C VAL A 88 6.99 -9.46 9.47
N VAL A 89 6.10 -9.08 8.55
CA VAL A 89 6.11 -9.58 7.18
C VAL A 89 6.22 -8.42 6.20
N PHE A 90 7.23 -8.46 5.33
CA PHE A 90 7.36 -7.51 4.23
C PHE A 90 6.86 -8.15 2.94
N LEU A 91 5.80 -7.58 2.36
CA LEU A 91 5.25 -8.01 1.08
C LEU A 91 5.91 -7.21 -0.05
N THR A 92 7.00 -7.75 -0.59
CA THR A 92 7.88 -7.08 -1.55
C THR A 92 8.25 -8.00 -2.72
N GLY A 93 9.11 -7.55 -3.62
CA GLY A 93 9.60 -8.38 -4.71
C GLY A 93 10.73 -7.77 -5.51
N GLN A 94 11.14 -8.50 -6.54
CA GLN A 94 12.32 -8.21 -7.37
C GLN A 94 12.10 -7.07 -8.37
N ARG A 95 11.31 -6.05 -8.02
CA ARG A 95 11.25 -4.83 -8.82
C ARG A 95 12.59 -4.11 -8.70
N LYS A 96 13.20 -3.79 -9.84
CA LYS A 96 14.36 -2.88 -9.90
C LYS A 96 14.07 -1.55 -9.21
N LEU A 97 15.06 -1.05 -8.48
CA LEU A 97 15.02 0.29 -7.90
C LEU A 97 15.00 1.35 -9.02
N HIS A 98 14.31 2.45 -8.76
CA HIS A 98 14.27 3.59 -9.66
C HIS A 98 15.49 4.49 -9.39
N PRO A 99 16.45 4.62 -10.31
CA PRO A 99 17.74 5.27 -9.99
C PRO A 99 17.61 6.68 -9.41
N GLU A 100 16.70 7.50 -9.96
CA GLU A 100 16.50 8.89 -9.50
C GLU A 100 15.78 9.00 -8.15
N LYS A 101 14.91 8.04 -7.82
CA LYS A 101 14.06 8.11 -6.60
C LYS A 101 14.62 7.26 -5.47
N GLU A 102 15.50 6.32 -5.81
CA GLU A 102 16.08 5.30 -4.95
C GLU A 102 17.58 5.13 -5.28
N PRO A 103 18.40 6.19 -5.11
CA PRO A 103 19.81 6.20 -5.51
C PRO A 103 20.70 5.42 -4.52
N PHE A 104 20.40 4.13 -4.33
CA PHE A 104 21.17 3.25 -3.47
C PHE A 104 22.35 2.64 -4.22
N GLU A 105 23.54 2.73 -3.62
CA GLU A 105 24.69 1.97 -4.07
C GLU A 105 24.62 0.54 -3.52
N GLY A 106 24.74 -0.45 -4.42
CA GLY A 106 24.82 -1.87 -4.05
C GLY A 106 23.49 -2.56 -3.72
N LEU A 107 22.34 -1.88 -3.84
CA LEU A 107 21.01 -2.50 -3.77
C LEU A 107 20.37 -2.48 -5.16
N GLU A 108 19.78 -3.61 -5.58
CA GLU A 108 19.20 -3.74 -6.92
C GLU A 108 17.67 -3.77 -6.89
N THR A 109 17.07 -4.29 -5.82
CA THR A 109 15.65 -4.60 -5.74
C THR A 109 14.90 -3.90 -4.60
N GLU A 110 13.58 -3.77 -4.76
CA GLU A 110 12.66 -3.30 -3.71
C GLU A 110 12.76 -4.15 -2.43
N THR A 111 12.96 -5.47 -2.57
CA THR A 111 13.19 -6.38 -1.43
C THR A 111 14.42 -5.96 -0.62
N GLU A 112 15.57 -5.81 -1.28
CA GLU A 112 16.83 -5.43 -0.63
C GLU A 112 16.74 -4.06 0.02
N MET A 113 16.14 -3.09 -0.67
CA MET A 113 15.90 -1.74 -0.14
C MET A 113 15.01 -1.76 1.11
N MET A 114 13.94 -2.55 1.12
CA MET A 114 13.07 -2.65 2.29
C MET A 114 13.80 -3.29 3.48
N ILE A 115 14.55 -4.38 3.26
CA ILE A 115 15.35 -5.03 4.30
C ILE A 115 16.39 -4.04 4.85
N TRP A 116 17.06 -3.29 3.98
CA TRP A 116 18.00 -2.24 4.37
C TRP A 116 17.30 -1.16 5.21
N ALA A 117 16.14 -0.67 4.79
CA ALA A 117 15.38 0.36 5.51
C ALA A 117 14.93 -0.12 6.90
N TRP A 118 14.53 -1.39 7.02
CA TRP A 118 14.19 -2.01 8.31
C TRP A 118 15.38 -2.08 9.26
N LYS A 119 16.52 -2.60 8.78
CA LYS A 119 17.75 -2.75 9.59
C LYS A 119 18.28 -1.41 10.10
N ASN A 120 18.14 -0.35 9.31
CA ASN A 120 18.64 0.98 9.64
C ASN A 120 17.60 1.88 10.34
N ALA A 121 16.37 1.41 10.55
CA ALA A 121 15.36 2.19 11.26
C ALA A 121 15.60 2.14 12.78
N GLU A 122 15.48 3.31 13.43
CA GLU A 122 15.48 3.43 14.88
C GLU A 122 14.18 2.88 15.46
N MET A 123 14.26 1.78 16.22
CA MET A 123 13.08 1.12 16.78
C MET A 123 13.41 0.45 18.13
N PRO A 124 12.40 0.20 18.98
CA PRO A 124 12.57 -0.56 20.20
C PRO A 124 13.18 -1.95 19.93
N MET A 125 14.02 -2.42 20.85
CA MET A 125 14.74 -3.70 20.68
C MET A 125 13.75 -4.87 20.55
N GLU A 126 12.65 -4.83 21.30
CA GLU A 126 11.62 -5.85 21.32
C GLU A 126 10.97 -6.02 19.94
N LEU A 127 10.70 -4.90 19.25
CA LEU A 127 10.18 -4.92 17.88
C LEU A 127 11.23 -5.47 16.91
N ARG A 128 12.50 -5.06 17.07
CA ARG A 128 13.60 -5.53 16.23
C ARG A 128 13.87 -7.03 16.36
N SER A 129 13.63 -7.59 17.53
CA SER A 129 13.86 -9.00 17.85
C SER A 129 12.75 -9.94 17.37
N LEU A 130 11.64 -9.43 16.84
CA LEU A 130 10.57 -10.28 16.33
C LEU A 130 11.02 -11.11 15.12
N PRO A 131 10.42 -12.31 14.92
CA PRO A 131 10.51 -13.01 13.65
C PRO A 131 10.21 -12.09 12.47
N PHE A 132 11.13 -12.03 11.51
CA PHE A 132 11.04 -11.18 10.34
C PHE A 132 11.06 -12.03 9.06
N VAL A 133 10.06 -11.84 8.21
CA VAL A 133 9.92 -12.52 6.92
C VAL A 133 9.84 -11.48 5.81
N ALA A 134 10.80 -11.51 4.88
CA ALA A 134 10.73 -10.72 3.65
C ALA A 134 10.33 -11.63 2.49
N ILE A 135 9.20 -11.33 1.86
CA ILE A 135 8.72 -12.05 0.68
C ILE A 135 9.40 -11.44 -0.54
N ASP A 136 10.20 -12.24 -1.24
CA ASP A 136 10.88 -11.81 -2.46
C ASP A 136 10.15 -12.34 -3.70
N ALA A 137 9.02 -11.71 -4.04
CA ALA A 137 8.23 -12.15 -5.19
C ALA A 137 8.96 -11.89 -6.52
N LYS A 138 9.02 -12.91 -7.36
CA LYS A 138 9.58 -12.79 -8.72
C LYS A 138 8.58 -12.09 -9.66
N PRO A 139 9.04 -11.44 -10.73
CA PRO A 139 8.16 -10.94 -11.78
C PRO A 139 7.35 -12.08 -12.40
N HIS A 140 6.12 -11.78 -12.82
CA HIS A 140 5.28 -12.76 -13.51
C HIS A 140 5.60 -12.76 -15.01
N PRO A 141 5.53 -13.88 -15.74
CA PRO A 141 5.85 -13.90 -17.18
C PRO A 141 5.06 -12.87 -18.01
N PHE A 142 3.82 -12.58 -17.64
CA PHE A 142 2.96 -11.59 -18.32
C PHE A 142 2.99 -10.19 -17.69
N ARG A 143 3.73 -10.00 -16.59
CA ARG A 143 3.89 -8.69 -15.94
C ARG A 143 5.32 -8.52 -15.45
N GLN A 144 6.00 -7.52 -16.00
CA GLN A 144 7.40 -7.21 -15.71
C GLN A 144 7.69 -6.89 -14.23
N ARG A 145 6.67 -6.66 -13.40
CA ARG A 145 6.82 -6.30 -11.99
C ARG A 145 5.85 -7.08 -11.08
N PRO A 146 6.31 -7.58 -9.91
CA PRO A 146 5.43 -8.13 -8.88
C PRO A 146 4.52 -7.03 -8.30
N ASN A 147 3.22 -7.31 -8.18
CA ASN A 147 2.24 -6.44 -7.54
C ASN A 147 1.80 -7.05 -6.19
N THR A 148 0.98 -6.33 -5.42
CA THR A 148 0.47 -6.81 -4.12
C THR A 148 -0.17 -8.20 -4.20
N LEU A 149 -0.89 -8.50 -5.29
CA LEU A 149 -1.51 -9.82 -5.48
C LEU A 149 -0.46 -10.93 -5.53
N ILE A 150 0.61 -10.73 -6.32
CA ILE A 150 1.70 -11.70 -6.46
C ILE A 150 2.48 -11.84 -5.15
N THR A 151 2.73 -10.74 -4.43
CA THR A 151 3.45 -10.81 -3.14
C THR A 151 2.65 -11.55 -2.07
N VAL A 152 1.33 -11.35 -2.01
CA VAL A 152 0.44 -12.10 -1.10
C VAL A 152 0.40 -13.59 -1.49
N GLN A 153 0.24 -13.91 -2.77
CA GLN A 153 0.25 -15.32 -3.22
C GLN A 153 1.59 -16.00 -2.91
N THR A 154 2.70 -15.31 -3.11
CA THR A 154 4.04 -15.81 -2.76
C THR A 154 4.16 -16.05 -1.26
N TRP A 155 3.57 -15.18 -0.43
CA TRP A 155 3.53 -15.38 1.02
C TRP A 155 2.70 -16.60 1.40
N LEU A 156 1.48 -16.73 0.86
CA LEU A 156 0.58 -17.85 1.14
C LEU A 156 1.18 -19.20 0.72
N ALA A 157 1.99 -19.24 -0.34
CA ALA A 157 2.71 -20.44 -0.76
C ALA A 157 3.75 -20.93 0.28
N GLN A 158 4.14 -20.10 1.24
CA GLN A 158 4.97 -20.49 2.39
C GLN A 158 4.15 -21.12 3.54
N ASN A 159 2.84 -21.32 3.34
CA ASN A 159 1.90 -21.85 4.32
C ASN A 159 1.92 -21.11 5.67
N PRO A 160 1.79 -19.77 5.69
CA PRO A 160 1.70 -19.03 6.94
C PRO A 160 0.46 -19.46 7.71
N GLN A 161 0.57 -19.48 9.03
CA GLN A 161 -0.56 -19.78 9.89
C GLN A 161 -1.59 -18.64 9.80
N PRO A 162 -2.90 -18.95 9.74
CA PRO A 162 -3.92 -17.91 9.75
C PRO A 162 -3.91 -17.04 11.01
N GLY A 163 -4.43 -15.82 10.89
CA GLY A 163 -4.56 -14.89 12.00
C GLY A 163 -4.74 -13.44 11.56
N LYS A 164 -4.80 -12.54 12.54
CA LYS A 164 -5.03 -11.12 12.29
C LYS A 164 -3.78 -10.41 11.79
N CYS A 165 -3.94 -9.60 10.75
CA CYS A 165 -2.88 -8.85 10.09
C CYS A 165 -3.12 -7.35 10.25
N LEU A 166 -2.17 -6.65 10.89
CA LEU A 166 -2.08 -5.20 10.82
C LEU A 166 -1.28 -4.84 9.58
N VAL A 167 -1.95 -4.42 8.52
CA VAL A 167 -1.30 -4.12 7.23
C VAL A 167 -1.05 -2.62 7.09
N VAL A 168 0.21 -2.24 6.93
CA VAL A 168 0.63 -0.84 6.80
C VAL A 168 0.84 -0.46 5.34
N SER A 169 0.12 0.57 4.89
CA SER A 169 0.33 1.25 3.62
C SER A 169 0.39 2.77 3.83
N CYS A 170 0.16 3.58 2.80
CA CYS A 170 0.07 5.04 2.92
C CYS A 170 -1.13 5.58 2.15
N GLN A 171 -1.72 6.66 2.64
CA GLN A 171 -2.69 7.42 1.87
C GLN A 171 -2.06 7.99 0.59
N PRO A 172 -2.82 8.06 -0.52
CA PRO A 172 -4.26 7.77 -0.64
C PRO A 172 -4.55 6.29 -1.00
N TYR A 173 -3.56 5.41 -0.94
CA TYR A 173 -3.64 4.05 -1.48
C TYR A 173 -4.21 3.02 -0.50
N LEU A 174 -4.55 3.41 0.74
CA LEU A 174 -5.02 2.47 1.77
C LEU A 174 -6.25 1.70 1.28
N ASN A 175 -7.31 2.40 0.87
CA ASN A 175 -8.57 1.76 0.49
C ASN A 175 -8.38 0.81 -0.71
N TYR A 176 -7.58 1.22 -1.71
CA TYR A 176 -7.24 0.37 -2.86
C TYR A 176 -6.52 -0.92 -2.42
N GLN A 177 -5.48 -0.81 -1.60
CA GLN A 177 -4.71 -1.97 -1.13
C GLN A 177 -5.56 -2.89 -0.26
N TYR A 178 -6.46 -2.35 0.55
CA TYR A 178 -7.40 -3.14 1.34
C TYR A 178 -8.31 -4.01 0.47
N GLN A 179 -8.85 -3.45 -0.63
CA GLN A 179 -9.68 -4.24 -1.55
C GLN A 179 -8.86 -5.36 -2.23
N ILE A 180 -7.61 -5.09 -2.63
CA ILE A 180 -6.72 -6.12 -3.18
C ILE A 180 -6.46 -7.23 -2.15
N LEU A 181 -6.15 -6.87 -0.90
CA LEU A 181 -5.87 -7.84 0.15
C LEU A 181 -7.09 -8.72 0.44
N ARG A 182 -8.29 -8.12 0.57
CA ARG A 182 -9.54 -8.88 0.78
C ARG A 182 -9.86 -9.85 -0.34
N MET A 183 -9.45 -9.55 -1.56
CA MET A 183 -9.70 -10.39 -2.72
C MET A 183 -8.76 -11.61 -2.78
N VAL A 184 -7.55 -11.50 -2.21
CA VAL A 184 -6.49 -12.51 -2.38
C VAL A 184 -6.23 -13.30 -1.10
N LEU A 185 -6.40 -12.72 0.08
CA LEU A 185 -6.24 -13.42 1.35
C LEU A 185 -7.47 -14.29 1.65
N PRO A 186 -7.27 -15.54 2.12
CA PRO A 186 -8.37 -16.37 2.61
C PRO A 186 -9.09 -15.71 3.79
N GLU A 187 -10.36 -16.02 4.00
CA GLU A 187 -11.18 -15.49 5.12
C GLU A 187 -10.59 -15.80 6.50
N THR A 188 -9.73 -16.81 6.61
CA THR A 188 -9.00 -17.14 7.84
C THR A 188 -7.94 -16.08 8.23
N PHE A 189 -7.65 -15.11 7.36
CA PHE A 189 -6.80 -13.96 7.64
C PHE A 189 -7.66 -12.71 7.82
N GLU A 190 -7.84 -12.28 9.07
CA GLU A 190 -8.50 -11.01 9.37
C GLU A 190 -7.55 -9.84 9.07
N ILE A 191 -8.03 -8.81 8.35
CA ILE A 191 -7.19 -7.70 7.89
C ILE A 191 -7.68 -6.40 8.49
N GLU A 192 -6.77 -5.69 9.16
CA GLU A 192 -6.92 -4.28 9.46
C GLU A 192 -5.86 -3.49 8.69
N ILE A 193 -6.27 -2.51 7.89
CA ILE A 193 -5.32 -1.66 7.15
C ILE A 193 -5.15 -0.30 7.84
N VAL A 194 -3.90 0.11 8.01
CA VAL A 194 -3.53 1.35 8.69
C VAL A 194 -2.43 2.09 7.92
N GLY A 195 -2.24 3.36 8.22
CA GLY A 195 -1.17 4.13 7.61
C GLY A 195 -1.24 5.63 7.89
N PRO A 196 -0.13 6.35 7.63
CA PRO A 196 -0.05 7.78 7.87
C PRO A 196 -0.94 8.55 6.89
N SER A 197 -1.35 9.74 7.32
CA SER A 197 -2.03 10.72 6.48
C SER A 197 -1.18 11.15 5.27
N GLY A 198 -1.80 11.75 4.26
CA GLY A 198 -1.10 12.36 3.13
C GLY A 198 -1.72 12.03 1.78
N GLY A 199 -1.00 12.34 0.70
CA GLY A 199 -1.48 12.10 -0.66
C GLY A 199 -2.31 13.24 -1.24
N ARG A 200 -2.70 14.24 -0.43
CA ARG A 200 -3.45 15.44 -0.87
C ARG A 200 -2.72 16.19 -2.01
N GLN A 201 -1.39 16.18 -1.97
CA GLN A 201 -0.51 16.82 -2.95
C GLN A 201 -0.32 16.02 -4.24
N ASN A 202 -0.83 14.78 -4.31
CA ASN A 202 -0.71 14.01 -5.54
C ASN A 202 -1.49 14.69 -6.67
N PRO A 203 -1.10 14.46 -7.94
CA PRO A 203 -1.92 14.84 -9.07
C PRO A 203 -3.33 14.26 -8.97
N LEU A 204 -4.33 15.04 -9.36
CA LEU A 204 -5.74 14.67 -9.33
C LEU A 204 -6.00 13.45 -10.20
N SER A 205 -5.26 13.32 -11.29
CA SER A 205 -5.21 12.14 -12.16
C SER A 205 -4.88 10.86 -11.39
N VAL A 206 -3.92 10.91 -10.45
CA VAL A 206 -3.53 9.81 -9.56
C VAL A 206 -4.59 9.55 -8.49
N LEU A 207 -5.20 10.61 -7.96
CA LEU A 207 -6.26 10.50 -6.95
C LEU A 207 -7.52 9.84 -7.53
N LEU A 208 -7.96 10.30 -8.70
CA LEU A 208 -9.10 9.75 -9.42
C LEU A 208 -8.85 8.30 -9.85
N ASP A 209 -7.66 7.97 -10.37
CA ASP A 209 -7.27 6.56 -10.63
C ASP A 209 -7.41 5.70 -9.38
N THR A 210 -6.91 6.18 -8.23
CA THR A 210 -6.95 5.43 -6.97
C THR A 210 -8.39 5.21 -6.49
N VAL A 211 -9.24 6.23 -6.58
CA VAL A 211 -10.68 6.13 -6.26
C VAL A 211 -11.37 5.14 -7.21
N ALA A 212 -11.20 5.31 -8.53
CA ALA A 212 -11.81 4.45 -9.53
C ALA A 212 -11.44 2.98 -9.34
N ARG A 213 -10.16 2.68 -9.17
CA ARG A 213 -9.70 1.31 -8.93
C ARG A 213 -10.31 0.70 -7.66
N THR A 214 -10.42 1.49 -6.60
CA THR A 214 -11.06 1.06 -5.36
C THR A 214 -12.53 0.69 -5.59
N GLU A 215 -13.30 1.56 -6.25
CA GLU A 215 -14.74 1.35 -6.47
C GLU A 215 -15.02 0.21 -7.46
N ILE A 216 -14.17 0.00 -8.45
CA ILE A 216 -14.29 -1.09 -9.41
C ILE A 216 -14.04 -2.45 -8.74
N ILE A 217 -13.02 -2.57 -7.89
CA ILE A 217 -12.77 -3.82 -7.15
C ILE A 217 -13.89 -4.11 -6.16
N LYS A 218 -14.44 -3.09 -5.47
CA LYS A 218 -15.61 -3.26 -4.57
C LYS A 218 -16.83 -3.86 -5.29
N LYS A 219 -16.99 -3.55 -6.59
CA LYS A 219 -18.06 -4.10 -7.44
C LYS A 219 -17.75 -5.51 -7.97
N GLY A 220 -16.63 -6.12 -7.59
CA GLY A 220 -16.26 -7.48 -7.97
C GLY A 220 -15.48 -7.60 -9.28
N TYR A 221 -15.04 -6.49 -9.87
CA TYR A 221 -14.25 -6.51 -11.10
C TYR A 221 -12.75 -6.65 -10.78
N LEU A 222 -12.11 -7.62 -11.43
CA LEU A 222 -10.66 -7.79 -11.39
C LEU A 222 -9.98 -6.81 -12.36
N LEU A 223 -9.11 -5.97 -11.83
CA LEU A 223 -8.21 -5.15 -12.62
C LEU A 223 -6.95 -5.97 -12.94
N LEU A 224 -7.03 -6.74 -14.02
CA LEU A 224 -5.90 -7.51 -14.57
C LEU A 224 -4.82 -6.64 -15.20
#